data_AF-A0A6N1YF09-F1
#
_entry.id   AF-A0A6N1YF09-F1
#
_cell.length_a   1.000
_cell.length_b   1.000
_cell.length_c   1.000
_cell.angle_alpha   90.00
_cell.angle_beta   90.00
_cell.angle_gamma   90.00
#
_symmetry.space_group_name_H-M   'P 1'
#
loop_
_entity.id
_entity.type
_entity.pdbx_description
1 polymer ?
#
loop_
_entity_poly.entity_id
_entity_poly.type
_entity_poly.pdbx_seq_one_letter_code
_entity_poly.pdbx_strand_id
1 'polypeptide(L)' 'MKNQSQVDAVLEWLNEYGSIEPMQALSELGCYRLSDVIYRLKKMGYKITTTMVTRQGKFRTVRFGKYTLKSNK' A
#
# COMPACT_ATOMS: atom_id res chain seq x y z
N MET A 1 -12.49 -16.90 -12.02
CA MET A 1 -11.53 -15.93 -11.42
C MET A 1 -12.28 -15.09 -10.40
N LYS A 2 -11.74 -14.88 -9.20
CA LYS A 2 -12.32 -13.89 -8.28
C LYS A 2 -12.16 -12.51 -8.93
N ASN A 3 -13.27 -11.81 -9.20
CA ASN A 3 -13.26 -10.40 -9.59
C ASN A 3 -13.03 -9.54 -8.34
N GLN A 4 -11.83 -9.61 -7.78
CA GLN A 4 -11.44 -8.84 -6.61
C GLN A 4 -10.95 -7.47 -7.05
N SER A 5 -11.41 -6.40 -6.38
CA SER A 5 -10.95 -5.05 -6.71
C SER A 5 -9.53 -4.82 -6.20
N GLN A 6 -8.82 -3.84 -6.78
CA GLN A 6 -7.51 -3.42 -6.26
C GLN A 6 -7.59 -2.94 -4.80
N VAL A 7 -8.74 -2.38 -4.38
CA VAL A 7 -8.97 -1.95 -3.00
C VAL A 7 -9.01 -3.14 -2.06
N ASP A 8 -9.75 -4.19 -2.44
CA ASP A 8 -9.87 -5.40 -1.63
C ASP A 8 -8.54 -6.15 -1.53
N ALA A 9 -7.80 -6.27 -2.63
CA ALA A 9 -6.49 -6.93 -2.66
C ALA A 9 -5.46 -6.23 -1.77
N VAL A 10 -5.40 -4.89 -1.83
CA VAL A 10 -4.50 -4.12 -0.96
C VAL A 10 -4.93 -4.20 0.50
N LEU A 11 -6.23 -4.22 0.79
CA LEU A 11 -6.74 -4.37 2.14
C LEU A 11 -6.41 -5.76 2.72
N GLU A 12 -6.60 -6.84 1.97
CA GLU A 12 -6.22 -8.19 2.38
C GLU A 12 -4.72 -8.27 2.68
N TRP A 13 -3.87 -7.75 1.79
CA TRP A 13 -2.43 -7.66 2.04
C TRP A 13 -2.10 -6.88 3.32
N LEU A 14 -2.75 -5.73 3.53
CA LEU A 14 -2.53 -4.91 4.72
C LEU A 14 -2.99 -5.61 6.01
N ASN A 15 -4.04 -6.42 5.97
CA ASN A 15 -4.49 -7.21 7.11
C ASN A 15 -3.53 -8.36 7.43
N GLU A 16 -2.96 -9.00 6.40
CA GLU A 16 -2.05 -10.15 6.55
C GLU A 16 -0.63 -9.73 6.94
N TYR A 17 -0.07 -8.75 6.24
CA TYR A 17 1.35 -8.34 6.37
C TYR A 17 1.54 -7.01 7.12
N GLY A 18 0.46 -6.30 7.44
CA GLY A 18 0.48 -5.05 8.21
C GLY A 18 0.96 -3.82 7.43
N SER A 19 1.72 -3.98 6.33
CA SER A 19 2.21 -2.86 5.54
C SER A 19 2.45 -3.20 4.07
N ILE A 20 2.45 -2.16 3.23
CA ILE A 20 2.70 -2.28 1.80
C ILE A 20 3.48 -1.09 1.25
N GLU A 21 4.40 -1.37 0.33
CA GLU A 21 5.19 -0.40 -0.42
C GLU A 21 4.82 -0.44 -1.92
N PRO A 22 5.07 0.63 -2.70
CA PRO A 22 4.63 0.70 -4.10
C PRO A 22 5.15 -0.43 -4.99
N MET A 23 6.41 -0.85 -4.77
CA MET A 23 6.98 -1.97 -5.54
C MET A 23 6.30 -3.30 -5.21
N GLN A 24 5.93 -3.54 -3.95
CA GLN A 24 5.20 -4.74 -3.54
C GLN A 24 3.78 -4.73 -4.11
N ALA A 25 3.10 -3.59 -4.04
CA ALA A 25 1.76 -3.45 -4.64
C ALA A 25 1.78 -3.70 -6.15
N LEU A 26 2.84 -3.29 -6.84
CA LEU A 26 3.00 -3.56 -8.27
C LEU A 26 3.34 -5.03 -8.54
N SER A 27 4.36 -5.59 -7.87
CA SER A 27 4.84 -6.95 -8.17
C SER A 27 3.87 -8.04 -7.75
N GLU A 28 3.23 -7.88 -6.59
CA GLU A 28 2.39 -8.93 -6.00
C GLU A 28 0.91 -8.78 -6.37
N LEU A 29 0.42 -7.54 -6.51
CA LEU A 29 -1.01 -7.25 -6.69
C LEU A 29 -1.35 -6.59 -8.03
N GLY A 30 -0.37 -6.25 -8.86
CA GLY A 30 -0.59 -5.52 -10.12
C GLY A 30 -1.16 -4.10 -9.92
N CYS A 31 -0.96 -3.49 -8.75
CA CYS A 31 -1.52 -2.19 -8.39
C CYS A 31 -0.53 -1.04 -8.66
N TYR A 32 -0.68 -0.36 -9.81
CA TYR A 32 0.16 0.78 -10.19
C TYR A 32 -0.09 2.05 -9.35
N ARG A 33 -1.35 2.29 -8.94
CA ARG A 33 -1.76 3.51 -8.23
C ARG A 33 -2.07 3.23 -6.76
N LEU A 34 -1.08 2.69 -6.04
CA LEU A 34 -1.23 2.37 -4.62
C LEU A 34 -1.72 3.57 -3.79
N SER A 35 -1.24 4.78 -4.06
CA SER A 35 -1.66 5.99 -3.32
C SER A 35 -3.16 6.29 -3.43
N ASP A 36 -3.77 6.07 -4.61
CA ASP A 36 -5.22 6.25 -4.79
C ASP A 36 -6.02 5.19 -4.02
N VAL A 37 -5.56 3.94 -4.06
CA VAL A 37 -6.16 2.84 -3.30
C VAL A 37 -6.09 3.12 -1.80
N ILE A 38 -4.94 3.56 -1.28
CA ILE A 38 -4.79 3.93 0.13
C ILE A 38 -5.70 5.11 0.50
N TYR A 39 -5.86 6.10 -0.38
CA TYR A 39 -6.77 7.21 -0.16
C TYR A 39 -8.23 6.73 -0.02
N ARG A 40 -8.66 5.81 -0.89
CA ARG A 40 -9.99 5.16 -0.79
C ARG A 40 -10.16 4.40 0.53
N LEU A 41 -9.17 3.60 0.93
CA LEU A 41 -9.20 2.87 2.21
C LEU A 41 -9.29 3.82 3.41
N LYS A 42 -8.53 4.92 3.41
CA LYS A 42 -8.65 5.94 4.47
C LYS A 42 -10.06 6.57 4.50
N LYS A 43 -10.66 6.83 3.34
CA LYS A 43 -12.05 7.31 3.26
C LYS A 43 -13.08 6.29 3.76
N MET A 44 -12.80 5.00 3.63
CA MET A 44 -13.64 3.92 4.18
C MET A 44 -13.48 3.76 5.70
N GLY A 45 -12.58 4.51 6.34
CA GLY A 45 -12.38 4.51 7.80
C GLY A 45 -11.19 3.70 8.29
N TYR A 46 -10.41 3.08 7.40
CA TYR A 46 -9.20 2.34 7.80
C TYR A 46 -8.10 3.30 8.28
N LYS A 47 -7.58 3.04 9.49
CA LYS A 47 -6.49 3.81 10.08
C LYS A 47 -5.15 3.39 9.48
N ILE A 48 -4.76 4.05 8.38
CA ILE A 48 -3.50 3.77 7.69
C ILE A 48 -2.53 4.93 7.91
N THR A 49 -1.34 4.64 8.44
CA THR A 49 -0.25 5.61 8.54
C THR A 49 0.71 5.49 7.36
N THR A 50 1.37 6.59 7.04
CA THR A 50 2.37 6.65 5.97
C THR A 50 3.72 7.02 6.56
N THR A 51 4.71 6.18 6.34
CA THR A 51 6.11 6.49 6.65
C THR A 51 6.86 6.64 5.34
N MET A 52 7.63 7.72 5.18
CA MET A 52 8.42 7.90 3.98
C MET A 52 9.71 7.09 4.06
N VAL A 53 9.89 6.18 3.11
CA VAL A 53 11.09 5.36 2.95
C VAL A 53 11.99 5.99 1.91
N THR A 54 13.28 6.04 2.21
CA THR A 54 14.33 6.53 1.33
C THR A 54 15.19 5.35 0.86
N ARG A 55 15.45 5.26 -0.44
CA ARG A 55 16.27 4.19 -1.06
C ARG A 55 17.18 4.75 -2.14
N GLN A 56 18.32 4.12 -2.37
CA GLN A 56 19.19 4.47 -3.48
C GLN A 56 18.61 3.88 -4.78
N GLY A 57 18.26 4.75 -5.73
CA GLY A 57 17.96 4.37 -7.11
C GLY A 57 19.21 4.42 -7.99
N LYS A 58 19.07 4.01 -9.25
CA LYS A 58 20.18 3.97 -10.22
C LYS A 58 20.90 5.32 -10.40
N PHE A 59 20.15 6.43 -10.42
CA PHE A 59 20.69 7.77 -10.70
C PHE A 59 20.60 8.73 -9.52
N ARG A 60 19.72 8.46 -8.54
CA ARG A 60 19.51 9.31 -7.37
C ARG A 60 18.84 8.53 -6.26
N THR A 61 18.90 9.08 -5.06
CA THR A 61 18.06 8.63 -3.96
C THR A 61 16.58 8.93 -4.27
N VAL A 62 15.73 7.94 -4.07
CA VAL A 62 14.28 8.02 -4.23
C VAL A 62 13.60 7.95 -2.88
N ARG A 63 12.44 8.60 -2.77
CA ARG A 63 11.61 8.62 -1.57
C ARG A 63 10.20 8.21 -1.94
N PHE A 64 9.62 7.26 -1.20
CA PHE A 64 8.26 6.78 -1.45
C PHE A 64 7.55 6.44 -0.14
N GLY A 65 6.22 6.39 -0.16
CA GLY A 65 5.41 6.09 1.02
C GLY A 65 5.30 4.58 1.26
N LYS A 66 5.65 4.14 2.47
CA LYS A 66 5.25 2.86 3.04
C LYS A 66 3.98 3.07 3.85
N TYR A 67 2.95 2.27 3.57
CA TYR A 67 1.67 2.37 4.23
C TYR A 67 1.50 1.24 5.22
N THR A 68 1.11 1.55 6.44
CA THR A 68 0.94 0.57 7.52
C THR A 68 -0.47 0.68 8.09
N LEU A 69 -1.16 -0.46 8.17
CA LEU A 69 -2.45 -0.54 8.82
C LEU A 69 -2.23 -0.52 10.34
N LYS A 70 -2.82 0.47 11.02
CA LYS A 70 -2.86 0.44 12.48
C LYS A 70 -3.92 -0.57 12.88
N SER A 71 -3.50 -1.59 13.63
CA SER A 71 -4.42 -2.56 14.23
C SER A 71 -5.48 -1.80 15.03
N ASN A 72 -6.75 -1.92 14.64
CA ASN A 72 -7.86 -1.65 15.55
C ASN A 72 -7.93 -2.86 16.48
N LYS A 73 -7.18 -2.81 17.58
CA LYS A 73 -7.52 -3.57 18.77
C LYS A 73 -7.96 -2.58 19.84
#